data_AF-A0A4Q6AF79-F1
#
_entry.id   AF-A0A4Q6AF79-F1
#
_cell.length_a   1.000
_cell.length_b   1.000
_cell.length_c   1.000
_cell.angle_alpha   90.00
_cell.angle_beta   90.00
_cell.angle_gamma   90.00
#
_symmetry.space_group_name_H-M   'P 1'
#
loop_
_entity.id
_entity.type
_entity.pdbx_description
1 polymer ?
#
loop_
_entity_poly.entity_id
_entity_poly.type
_entity_poly.pdbx_seq_one_letter_code
_entity_poly.pdbx_strand_id
1 'polypeptide(L)'
;MTGLWRFSILGFFGFFILNLYAADANMDRSETAHRVLGLNDVAILLPYNEHPDLFTNAPDMSDKPNIAGDGQSFVPSWILRKIGETNNEDFNQRTNEIFNFEFESSLSPEEKSEYKNLLPSEVRAGGDEGLFIGSKLKYSYRLASIRIDPCADAIAIRAADLGPESCRGELRLVWQAVQKNARGTFAFLDNNIHAIYSLTQKEMHSIVQTMRALNSSVIDPHGEALRAQPDIVREGIKGPYYRAIDALVQQYAHASRLTHLAFVAQTNAGGHWTFLKFALTGKKAKALPIAESGSEHLQEKLVQRITLSGFSGLGTPSPIGARGDNIYEARDAKDRFEKA
;
A
#
# COMPACT_ATOMS: atom_id res chain seq x y z
N MET A 1 17.90 13.92 20.53
CA MET A 1 17.02 12.80 20.10
C MET A 1 16.66 13.02 18.63
N THR A 2 17.52 12.59 17.72
CA THR A 2 17.33 12.67 16.26
C THR A 2 16.96 11.28 15.77
N GLY A 3 15.67 10.98 15.73
CA GLY A 3 15.14 9.67 15.34
C GLY A 3 15.15 9.48 13.83
N LEU A 4 15.64 8.32 13.38
CA LEU A 4 15.48 7.79 12.03
C LEU A 4 13.98 7.64 11.71
N TRP A 5 13.41 8.57 10.94
CA TRP A 5 12.01 8.51 10.44
C TRP A 5 11.93 8.35 8.91
N ARG A 6 12.94 7.73 8.28
CA ARG A 6 13.08 7.77 6.81
C ARG A 6 12.50 6.57 6.04
N PHE A 7 12.07 5.49 6.67
CA PHE A 7 12.03 4.21 5.94
C PHE A 7 10.66 3.63 5.56
N SER A 8 9.55 4.01 6.19
CA SER A 8 8.26 3.36 5.90
C SER A 8 7.53 3.85 4.64
N ILE A 9 7.96 4.94 4.01
CA ILE A 9 7.28 5.50 2.82
C ILE A 9 8.07 5.26 1.52
N LEU A 10 9.41 5.20 1.55
CA LEU A 10 10.20 5.29 0.31
C LEU A 10 10.53 3.94 -0.35
N GLY A 11 10.39 2.81 0.35
CA GLY A 11 10.89 1.51 -0.13
C GLY A 11 10.20 0.91 -1.36
N PHE A 12 9.01 1.38 -1.76
CA PHE A 12 8.21 0.76 -2.83
C PHE A 12 7.94 1.66 -4.05
N PHE A 13 8.52 2.87 -4.10
CA PHE A 13 8.22 3.85 -5.15
C PHE A 13 9.13 3.77 -6.38
N GLY A 14 10.14 2.89 -6.40
CA GLY A 14 11.29 2.99 -7.32
C GLY A 14 11.13 2.49 -8.76
N PHE A 15 10.00 1.93 -9.22
CA PHE A 15 9.99 1.15 -10.48
C PHE A 15 9.06 1.61 -11.63
N PHE A 16 8.41 2.77 -11.57
CA PHE A 16 7.28 3.07 -12.50
C PHE A 16 7.38 4.31 -13.40
N ILE A 17 8.55 4.93 -13.58
CA ILE A 17 8.62 6.30 -14.14
C ILE A 17 8.80 6.42 -15.67
N LEU A 18 9.09 5.37 -16.43
CA LEU A 18 9.66 5.55 -17.79
C LEU A 18 8.68 5.74 -18.97
N ASN A 19 7.37 5.52 -18.86
CA ASN A 19 6.49 5.49 -20.06
C ASN A 19 5.42 6.59 -20.18
N LEU A 20 5.36 7.56 -19.27
CA LEU A 20 4.35 8.62 -19.31
C LEU A 20 4.59 9.72 -20.36
N TYR A 21 5.79 9.80 -20.95
CA TYR A 21 6.20 10.92 -21.79
C TYR A 21 5.84 10.77 -23.29
N ALA A 22 5.41 9.60 -23.76
CA ALA A 22 5.28 9.35 -25.20
C ALA A 22 3.89 9.63 -25.79
N ALA A 23 2.82 9.71 -24.99
CA ALA A 23 1.45 9.73 -25.51
C ALA A 23 0.88 11.13 -25.83
N ASP A 24 1.49 12.22 -25.33
CA ASP A 24 0.91 13.58 -25.42
C ASP A 24 1.54 14.43 -26.54
N ALA A 25 2.40 13.85 -27.39
CA ALA A 25 3.16 14.59 -28.41
C ALA A 25 2.31 15.13 -29.60
N ASN A 26 1.00 14.84 -29.64
CA ASN A 26 0.11 15.23 -30.75
C ASN A 26 -1.11 16.07 -30.34
N MET A 27 -1.25 16.50 -29.07
CA MET A 27 -2.25 17.50 -28.72
C MET A 27 -1.76 18.92 -29.07
N ASP A 28 -2.22 19.37 -30.22
CA ASP A 28 -2.37 20.75 -30.71
C ASP A 28 -1.61 21.86 -29.94
N ARG A 29 -0.53 22.38 -30.53
CA ARG A 29 0.28 23.51 -30.03
C ARG A 29 -0.46 24.85 -30.20
N SER A 30 -1.65 24.99 -29.62
CA SER A 30 -2.27 26.31 -29.49
C SER A 30 -1.54 27.12 -28.42
N GLU A 31 -1.36 28.43 -28.66
CA GLU A 31 -0.45 29.37 -27.99
C GLU A 31 -0.58 29.55 -26.46
N THR A 32 -1.48 28.86 -25.78
CA THR A 32 -1.42 28.77 -24.31
C THR A 32 -0.47 27.64 -23.94
N ALA A 33 0.78 27.97 -23.61
CA ALA A 33 1.76 27.00 -23.12
C ALA A 33 1.20 26.26 -21.90
N HIS A 34 0.58 25.10 -22.14
CA HIS A 34 0.05 24.27 -21.08
C HIS A 34 1.21 23.75 -20.26
N ARG A 35 1.17 24.03 -18.96
CA ARG A 35 2.16 23.52 -18.03
C ARG A 35 2.20 21.99 -18.10
N VAL A 36 3.42 21.45 -18.21
CA VAL A 36 3.70 20.02 -18.07
C VAL A 36 3.55 19.63 -16.60
N LEU A 37 2.78 18.58 -16.33
CA LEU A 37 2.63 18.05 -14.97
C LEU A 37 3.88 17.27 -14.58
N GLY A 38 4.41 17.56 -13.40
CA GLY A 38 5.58 16.90 -12.83
C GLY A 38 5.25 15.61 -12.09
N LEU A 39 6.29 14.88 -11.67
CA LEU A 39 6.13 13.67 -10.85
C LEU A 39 5.32 13.94 -9.56
N ASN A 40 5.60 15.06 -8.88
CA ASN A 40 4.89 15.45 -7.65
C ASN A 40 3.44 15.92 -7.90
N ASP A 41 3.07 16.21 -9.15
CA ASP A 41 1.69 16.53 -9.52
C ASP A 41 0.86 15.23 -9.74
N VAL A 42 1.50 14.14 -10.17
CA VAL A 42 0.85 12.84 -10.40
C VAL A 42 1.05 11.82 -9.28
N ALA A 43 2.03 12.03 -8.40
CA ALA A 43 2.29 11.27 -7.19
C ALA A 43 2.42 12.26 -6.02
N ILE A 44 1.33 12.43 -5.28
CA ILE A 44 1.20 13.41 -4.21
C ILE A 44 1.43 12.67 -2.89
N LEU A 45 2.46 13.08 -2.15
CA LEU A 45 2.71 12.61 -0.79
C LEU A 45 2.28 13.69 0.22
N LEU A 46 1.46 13.32 1.20
CA LEU A 46 1.00 14.27 2.21
C LEU A 46 2.09 14.55 3.27
N PRO A 47 2.34 15.83 3.62
CA PRO A 47 3.42 16.25 4.51
C PRO A 47 3.07 16.13 6.00
N TYR A 48 2.90 14.91 6.53
CA TYR A 48 2.52 14.71 7.95
C TYR A 48 3.54 15.23 8.97
N ASN A 49 4.82 15.33 8.59
CA ASN A 49 5.85 15.86 9.47
C ASN A 49 5.72 17.38 9.62
N GLU A 50 5.45 18.08 8.51
CA GLU A 50 5.30 19.52 8.45
C GLU A 50 3.90 19.98 8.89
N HIS A 51 2.88 19.13 8.70
CA HIS A 51 1.47 19.40 9.03
C HIS A 51 0.86 18.25 9.85
N PRO A 52 1.15 18.14 11.16
CA PRO A 52 0.63 17.07 12.01
C PRO A 52 -0.90 17.07 12.18
N ASP A 53 -1.56 18.18 11.87
CA ASP A 53 -3.01 18.27 11.86
C ASP A 53 -3.66 17.36 10.80
N LEU A 54 -2.90 16.94 9.77
CA LEU A 54 -3.28 15.89 8.83
C LEU A 54 -3.67 14.57 9.52
N PHE A 55 -3.08 14.21 10.67
CA PHE A 55 -3.49 13.01 11.42
C PHE A 55 -4.95 13.01 11.86
N THR A 56 -5.56 14.20 11.92
CA THR A 56 -6.93 14.40 12.36
C THR A 56 -7.84 14.80 11.21
N ASN A 57 -7.32 15.60 10.26
CA ASN A 57 -8.11 16.24 9.22
C ASN A 57 -8.02 15.55 7.85
N ALA A 58 -6.99 14.72 7.61
CA ALA A 58 -6.95 13.96 6.38
C ALA A 58 -8.08 12.90 6.37
N PRO A 59 -8.67 12.61 5.19
CA PRO A 59 -9.69 11.59 5.08
C PRO A 59 -9.26 10.28 5.74
N ASP A 60 -10.18 9.66 6.47
CA ASP A 60 -10.07 8.27 6.90
C ASP A 60 -10.70 7.36 5.83
N MET A 61 -10.14 6.17 5.61
CA MET A 61 -10.68 5.26 4.60
C MET A 61 -12.13 4.82 4.87
N SER A 62 -12.58 4.93 6.11
CA SER A 62 -13.95 4.63 6.54
C SER A 62 -14.92 5.80 6.36
N ASP A 63 -14.42 6.99 6.03
CA ASP A 63 -15.24 8.16 5.71
C ASP A 63 -16.00 7.95 4.40
N LYS A 64 -17.16 8.61 4.30
CA LYS A 64 -17.98 8.63 3.08
C LYS A 64 -17.60 9.85 2.24
N PRO A 65 -17.40 9.70 0.92
CA PRO A 65 -17.15 10.84 0.06
C PRO A 65 -18.30 11.86 0.14
N ASN A 66 -17.99 13.16 0.21
CA ASN A 66 -18.97 14.24 0.46
C ASN A 66 -19.98 14.51 -0.67
N ILE A 67 -19.76 13.97 -1.86
CA ILE A 67 -20.66 14.12 -3.01
C ILE A 67 -21.68 12.97 -3.00
N ALA A 68 -22.84 13.12 -3.67
CA ALA A 68 -23.91 12.12 -3.82
C ALA A 68 -23.46 10.82 -4.52
N GLY A 69 -22.41 10.19 -4.01
CA GLY A 69 -21.94 8.88 -4.42
C GLY A 69 -22.86 7.78 -3.92
N ASP A 70 -22.36 6.57 -3.90
CA ASP A 70 -23.10 5.37 -3.52
C ASP A 70 -23.40 5.25 -2.01
N GLY A 71 -23.09 6.29 -1.22
CA GLY A 71 -23.31 6.35 0.23
C GLY A 71 -22.40 5.42 1.05
N GLN A 72 -21.39 4.81 0.41
CA GLN A 72 -20.41 3.93 1.02
C GLN A 72 -19.14 4.69 1.41
N SER A 73 -18.31 4.06 2.26
CA SER A 73 -16.98 4.55 2.60
C SER A 73 -16.02 4.47 1.40
N PHE A 74 -14.92 5.22 1.41
CA PHE A 74 -13.87 5.11 0.37
C PHE A 74 -13.46 3.65 0.15
N VAL A 75 -13.20 2.93 1.25
CA VAL A 75 -12.98 1.48 1.22
C VAL A 75 -14.11 0.78 1.98
N PRO A 76 -14.95 -0.03 1.31
CA PRO A 76 -16.07 -0.70 1.96
C PRO A 76 -15.64 -1.65 3.08
N SER A 77 -16.40 -1.70 4.18
CA SER A 77 -16.09 -2.55 5.33
C SER A 77 -16.04 -4.05 5.02
N TRP A 78 -16.79 -4.52 4.01
CA TRP A 78 -16.81 -5.93 3.62
C TRP A 78 -15.45 -6.38 3.05
N ILE A 79 -14.77 -5.54 2.25
CA ILE A 79 -13.46 -5.90 1.71
C ILE A 79 -12.39 -5.84 2.79
N LEU A 80 -12.51 -4.89 3.72
CA LEU A 80 -11.63 -4.83 4.89
C LEU A 80 -11.76 -6.11 5.72
N ARG A 81 -13.00 -6.58 5.98
CA ARG A 81 -13.23 -7.86 6.69
C ARG A 81 -12.53 -9.02 5.98
N LYS A 82 -12.60 -9.08 4.66
CA LYS A 82 -11.92 -10.13 3.88
C LYS A 82 -10.39 -10.10 4.06
N ILE A 83 -9.77 -8.92 4.08
CA ILE A 83 -8.34 -8.76 4.42
C ILE A 83 -8.07 -9.29 5.83
N GLY A 84 -8.92 -8.93 6.80
CA GLY A 84 -8.83 -9.41 8.18
C GLY A 84 -8.91 -10.94 8.30
N GLU A 85 -9.87 -11.56 7.60
CA GLU A 85 -10.01 -13.02 7.51
C GLU A 85 -8.75 -13.67 6.96
N THR A 86 -8.21 -13.19 5.83
CA THR A 86 -7.00 -13.74 5.23
C THR A 86 -5.76 -13.57 6.12
N ASN A 87 -5.63 -12.46 6.84
CA ASN A 87 -4.55 -12.27 7.81
C ASN A 87 -4.70 -13.19 9.02
N ASN A 88 -5.93 -13.40 9.51
CA ASN A 88 -6.19 -14.33 10.61
C ASN A 88 -5.90 -15.79 10.21
N GLU A 89 -6.24 -16.17 8.98
CA GLU A 89 -5.88 -17.46 8.40
C GLU A 89 -4.36 -17.64 8.36
N ASP A 90 -3.61 -16.63 7.89
CA ASP A 90 -2.15 -16.63 7.89
C ASP A 90 -1.56 -16.72 9.30
N PHE A 91 -2.09 -15.95 10.24
CA PHE A 91 -1.69 -15.99 11.64
C PHE A 91 -1.91 -17.38 12.27
N ASN A 92 -3.07 -17.99 12.03
CA ASN A 92 -3.37 -19.33 12.52
C ASN A 92 -2.46 -20.38 11.89
N GLN A 93 -2.22 -20.29 10.58
CA GLN A 93 -1.28 -21.16 9.88
C GLN A 93 0.12 -21.05 10.49
N ARG A 94 0.64 -19.83 10.72
CA ARG A 94 1.95 -19.63 11.35
C ARG A 94 2.03 -20.19 12.75
N THR A 95 1.01 -19.93 13.56
CA THR A 95 0.92 -20.45 14.93
C THR A 95 1.02 -21.97 14.89
N ASN A 96 0.27 -22.62 14.00
CA ASN A 96 0.35 -24.06 13.80
C ASN A 96 1.73 -24.50 13.28
N GLU A 97 2.35 -23.79 12.34
CA GLU A 97 3.70 -24.09 11.81
C GLU A 97 4.78 -23.99 12.89
N ILE A 98 4.75 -22.96 13.73
CA ILE A 98 5.70 -22.79 14.85
C ILE A 98 5.58 -23.96 15.82
N PHE A 99 4.35 -24.43 16.08
CA PHE A 99 4.12 -25.60 16.91
C PHE A 99 4.37 -26.93 16.17
N ASN A 100 4.47 -26.94 14.84
CA ASN A 100 4.73 -28.13 14.02
C ASN A 100 6.18 -28.26 13.55
N PHE A 101 7.08 -27.33 13.90
CA PHE A 101 8.52 -27.58 13.73
C PHE A 101 8.88 -28.86 14.49
N GLU A 102 9.65 -29.76 13.85
CA GLU A 102 10.03 -31.11 14.33
C GLU A 102 10.53 -31.19 15.79
N PHE A 103 10.87 -30.05 16.37
CA PHE A 103 11.15 -29.87 17.79
C PHE A 103 9.98 -30.28 18.69
N GLU A 104 8.72 -29.96 18.36
CA GLU A 104 7.61 -30.18 19.29
C GLU A 104 7.29 -31.66 19.51
N SER A 105 7.48 -32.52 18.51
CA SER A 105 7.40 -33.98 18.71
C SER A 105 8.53 -34.54 19.58
N SER A 106 9.64 -33.80 19.71
CA SER A 106 10.79 -34.18 20.55
C SER A 106 10.73 -33.60 21.96
N LEU A 107 9.85 -32.63 22.23
CA LEU A 107 9.67 -32.03 23.55
C LEU A 107 8.71 -32.86 24.41
N SER A 108 9.08 -33.09 25.66
CA SER A 108 8.19 -33.62 26.70
C SER A 108 7.01 -32.66 26.97
N PRO A 109 5.88 -33.15 27.52
CA PRO A 109 4.76 -32.29 27.92
C PRO A 109 5.15 -31.11 28.82
N GLU A 110 6.11 -31.33 29.73
CA GLU A 110 6.66 -30.30 30.62
C GLU A 110 7.42 -29.22 29.85
N GLU A 111 8.30 -29.61 28.93
CA GLU A 111 9.06 -28.68 28.08
C GLU A 111 8.13 -27.88 27.15
N LYS A 112 7.06 -28.49 26.63
CA LYS A 112 6.03 -27.76 25.86
C LYS A 112 5.33 -26.71 26.72
N SER A 113 5.04 -27.04 27.97
CA SER A 113 4.41 -26.12 28.93
C SER A 113 5.35 -24.96 29.28
N GLU A 114 6.62 -25.26 29.55
CA GLU A 114 7.64 -24.25 29.84
C GLU A 114 7.91 -23.37 28.62
N TYR A 115 8.06 -23.93 27.42
CA TYR A 115 8.25 -23.19 26.19
C TYR A 115 7.06 -22.26 25.89
N LYS A 116 5.82 -22.76 26.05
CA LYS A 116 4.62 -21.91 25.99
C LYS A 116 4.67 -20.79 27.02
N ASN A 117 5.30 -20.99 28.17
CA ASN A 117 5.48 -19.96 29.19
C ASN A 117 6.60 -18.95 28.88
N LEU A 118 7.63 -19.37 28.13
CA LEU A 118 8.77 -18.56 27.70
C LEU A 118 8.47 -17.71 26.46
N LEU A 119 7.49 -18.11 25.63
CA LEU A 119 7.02 -17.28 24.54
C LEU A 119 6.54 -15.93 25.11
N PRO A 120 6.99 -14.78 24.55
CA PRO A 120 6.54 -13.48 24.98
C PRO A 120 5.01 -13.43 25.06
N SER A 121 4.47 -12.73 26.05
CA SER A 121 3.01 -12.66 26.26
C SER A 121 2.25 -12.21 25.00
N GLU A 122 2.91 -11.44 24.13
CA GLU A 122 2.46 -11.01 22.82
C GLU A 122 2.22 -12.19 21.86
N VAL A 123 3.10 -13.19 21.89
CA VAL A 123 2.97 -14.44 21.12
C VAL A 123 1.93 -15.36 21.75
N ARG A 124 1.89 -15.45 23.09
CA ARG A 124 0.90 -16.27 23.81
C ARG A 124 -0.53 -15.77 23.69
N ALA A 125 -0.71 -14.45 23.65
CA ALA A 125 -2.03 -13.83 23.56
C ALA A 125 -2.58 -13.78 22.13
N GLY A 126 -1.80 -14.23 21.12
CA GLY A 126 -2.11 -13.95 19.72
C GLY A 126 -2.33 -12.46 19.50
N GLY A 127 -1.44 -11.64 20.08
CA GLY A 127 -1.75 -10.29 20.53
C GLY A 127 -2.28 -9.38 19.43
N ASP A 128 -3.60 -9.24 19.33
CA ASP A 128 -4.33 -8.29 18.47
C ASP A 128 -3.67 -8.04 17.08
N GLU A 129 -2.98 -9.02 16.47
CA GLU A 129 -2.27 -8.82 15.19
C GLU A 129 -3.26 -8.63 14.02
N GLY A 130 -4.55 -8.87 14.28
CA GLY A 130 -5.64 -8.67 13.34
C GLY A 130 -5.90 -7.20 12.99
N LEU A 131 -6.37 -6.98 11.76
CA LEU A 131 -6.87 -5.68 11.28
C LEU A 131 -8.10 -5.20 12.08
N PHE A 132 -8.79 -6.10 12.78
CA PHE A 132 -10.02 -5.85 13.52
C PHE A 132 -9.93 -6.24 14.99
N ILE A 133 -10.59 -5.45 15.84
CA ILE A 133 -11.00 -5.84 17.18
C ILE A 133 -12.54 -6.00 17.14
N GLY A 134 -13.01 -7.25 17.16
CA GLY A 134 -14.42 -7.58 16.92
C GLY A 134 -14.84 -7.17 15.50
N SER A 135 -15.81 -6.26 15.39
CA SER A 135 -16.29 -5.74 14.10
C SER A 135 -15.67 -4.40 13.69
N LYS A 136 -14.81 -3.81 14.53
CA LYS A 136 -14.19 -2.50 14.29
C LYS A 136 -12.75 -2.66 13.82
N LEU A 137 -12.31 -1.78 12.93
CA LEU A 137 -10.90 -1.67 12.60
C LEU A 137 -10.10 -1.33 13.85
N LYS A 138 -8.98 -2.01 14.02
CA LYS A 138 -8.06 -1.78 15.14
C LYS A 138 -7.41 -0.39 15.05
N TYR A 139 -7.11 0.06 13.84
CA TYR A 139 -6.42 1.31 13.56
C TYR A 139 -7.29 2.27 12.74
N SER A 140 -7.03 3.57 12.87
CA SER A 140 -7.49 4.57 11.91
C SER A 140 -6.55 4.54 10.72
N TYR A 141 -7.08 4.69 9.52
CA TYR A 141 -6.30 4.62 8.27
C TYR A 141 -6.42 5.95 7.56
N ARG A 142 -5.35 6.72 7.59
CA ARG A 142 -5.34 8.08 7.05
C ARG A 142 -4.74 8.09 5.66
N LEU A 143 -5.31 8.93 4.79
CA LEU A 143 -4.77 9.15 3.46
C LEU A 143 -3.32 9.64 3.58
N ALA A 144 -2.37 8.89 3.05
CA ALA A 144 -0.95 9.22 3.10
C ALA A 144 -0.42 9.69 1.75
N SER A 145 -0.92 9.10 0.66
CA SER A 145 -0.52 9.46 -0.70
C SER A 145 -1.64 9.25 -1.71
N ILE A 146 -1.57 10.01 -2.79
CA ILE A 146 -2.48 9.96 -3.93
C ILE A 146 -1.62 9.80 -5.18
N ARG A 147 -2.02 8.92 -6.09
CA ARG A 147 -1.39 8.76 -7.38
C ARG A 147 -2.43 8.77 -8.49
N ILE A 148 -2.18 9.54 -9.54
CA ILE A 148 -3.03 9.65 -10.73
C ILE A 148 -2.28 8.94 -11.86
N ASP A 149 -2.80 7.80 -12.27
CA ASP A 149 -2.21 6.96 -13.30
C ASP A 149 -3.03 7.08 -14.58
N PRO A 150 -2.61 7.86 -15.59
CA PRO A 150 -3.35 7.96 -16.85
C PRO A 150 -3.38 6.64 -17.61
N CYS A 151 -2.41 5.76 -17.37
CA CYS A 151 -2.30 4.45 -18.00
C CYS A 151 -1.74 3.40 -17.04
N ALA A 152 -2.60 2.76 -16.25
CA ALA A 152 -2.16 1.78 -15.26
C ALA A 152 -1.58 0.50 -15.87
N ASP A 153 -2.07 0.11 -17.05
CA ASP A 153 -1.71 -1.15 -17.73
C ASP A 153 -0.57 -0.97 -18.75
N ALA A 154 0.10 0.18 -18.79
CA ALA A 154 1.11 0.51 -19.79
C ALA A 154 2.32 -0.44 -19.84
N ILE A 155 2.59 -1.18 -18.76
CA ILE A 155 3.67 -2.19 -18.72
C ILE A 155 3.22 -3.52 -19.34
N ALA A 156 1.94 -3.86 -19.20
CA ALA A 156 1.39 -5.11 -19.74
C ALA A 156 1.07 -5.00 -21.24
N ILE A 157 0.85 -3.79 -21.73
CA ILE A 157 0.53 -3.52 -23.13
C ILE A 157 1.83 -3.26 -23.89
N ARG A 158 2.06 -3.98 -24.99
CA ARG A 158 3.19 -3.68 -25.87
C ARG A 158 2.99 -2.26 -26.43
N ALA A 159 4.08 -1.51 -26.59
CA ALA A 159 3.98 -0.12 -27.05
C ALA A 159 3.17 0.07 -28.36
N ALA A 160 3.18 -0.93 -29.26
CA ALA A 160 2.41 -0.94 -30.50
C ALA A 160 0.89 -1.13 -30.31
N ASP A 161 0.48 -1.66 -29.16
CA ASP A 161 -0.91 -2.00 -28.83
C ASP A 161 -1.55 -0.95 -27.89
N LEU A 162 -0.82 0.13 -27.56
CA LEU A 162 -1.30 1.25 -26.76
C LEU A 162 -2.28 2.13 -27.56
N GLY A 163 -3.49 1.61 -27.78
CA GLY A 163 -4.62 2.40 -28.28
C GLY A 163 -5.31 3.20 -27.16
N PRO A 164 -6.08 4.26 -27.48
CA PRO A 164 -6.85 5.03 -26.49
C PRO A 164 -7.77 4.14 -25.62
N GLU A 165 -8.34 3.09 -26.22
CA GLU A 165 -9.23 2.12 -25.56
C GLU A 165 -8.47 1.11 -24.67
N SER A 166 -7.17 0.93 -24.91
CA SER A 166 -6.35 -0.04 -24.15
C SER A 166 -5.88 0.53 -22.80
N CYS A 167 -5.95 1.84 -22.64
CA CYS A 167 -5.33 2.56 -21.55
C CYS A 167 -6.37 2.92 -20.49
N ARG A 168 -6.37 2.18 -19.36
CA ARG A 168 -7.25 2.48 -18.23
C ARG A 168 -6.61 3.53 -17.32
N GLY A 169 -7.31 4.65 -17.16
CA GLY A 169 -6.99 5.65 -16.15
C GLY A 169 -7.37 5.16 -14.75
N GLU A 170 -6.52 5.43 -13.76
CA GLU A 170 -6.74 5.05 -12.37
C GLU A 170 -6.39 6.19 -11.41
N LEU A 171 -7.15 6.26 -10.31
CA LEU A 171 -6.80 7.02 -9.12
C LEU A 171 -6.42 6.01 -8.03
N ARG A 172 -5.21 6.12 -7.47
CA ARG A 172 -4.73 5.26 -6.40
C ARG A 172 -4.56 6.07 -5.12
N LEU A 173 -5.19 5.61 -4.05
CA LEU A 173 -5.07 6.18 -2.73
C LEU A 173 -4.31 5.21 -1.83
N VAL A 174 -3.31 5.71 -1.11
CA VAL A 174 -2.56 4.95 -0.12
C VAL A 174 -3.04 5.38 1.25
N TRP A 175 -3.63 4.44 1.98
CA TRP A 175 -4.11 4.62 3.34
C TRP A 175 -3.11 3.99 4.30
N GLN A 176 -2.56 4.78 5.21
CA GLN A 176 -1.59 4.30 6.20
C GLN A 176 -2.26 4.19 7.56
N ALA A 177 -2.07 3.05 8.23
CA ALA A 177 -2.52 2.87 9.60
C ALA A 177 -1.80 3.84 10.54
N VAL A 178 -2.57 4.52 11.39
CA VAL A 178 -2.06 5.43 12.42
C VAL A 178 -2.51 4.98 13.79
N GLN A 179 -1.65 5.16 14.77
CA GLN A 179 -1.93 4.88 16.18
C GLN A 179 -1.44 6.03 17.05
N LYS A 180 -2.23 6.38 18.08
CA LYS A 180 -1.73 7.25 19.15
C LYS A 180 -0.98 6.41 20.17
N ASN A 181 0.22 6.84 20.54
CA ASN A 181 0.94 6.24 21.65
C ASN A 181 0.35 6.70 23.00
N ALA A 182 0.90 6.18 24.12
CA ALA A 182 0.48 6.54 25.47
C ALA A 182 0.62 8.05 25.80
N ARG A 183 1.44 8.79 25.04
CA ARG A 183 1.62 10.24 25.18
C ARG A 183 0.67 11.05 24.29
N GLY A 184 -0.24 10.37 23.58
CA GLY A 184 -1.20 10.99 22.67
C GLY A 184 -0.61 11.43 21.33
N THR A 185 0.67 11.17 21.04
CA THR A 185 1.27 11.51 19.75
C THR A 185 0.97 10.42 18.73
N PHE A 186 0.71 10.80 17.49
CA PHE A 186 0.49 9.84 16.41
C PHE A 186 1.80 9.23 15.91
N ALA A 187 1.73 7.96 15.51
CA ALA A 187 2.75 7.24 14.79
C ALA A 187 2.11 6.46 13.64
N PHE A 188 2.82 6.36 12.52
CA PHE A 188 2.49 5.42 11.46
C PHE A 188 2.92 4.02 11.86
N LEU A 189 2.09 3.03 11.53
CA LEU A 189 2.44 1.63 11.60
C LEU A 189 2.83 1.15 10.22
N ASP A 190 3.63 0.10 10.08
CA ASP A 190 3.98 -0.51 8.78
C ASP A 190 2.81 -1.34 8.22
N ASN A 191 1.66 -0.69 8.05
CA ASN A 191 0.42 -1.29 7.57
C ASN A 191 -0.30 -0.29 6.67
N ASN A 192 -0.47 -0.64 5.40
CA ASN A 192 -1.07 0.21 4.40
C ASN A 192 -2.05 -0.54 3.49
N ILE A 193 -2.99 0.22 2.94
CA ILE A 193 -3.95 -0.21 1.95
C ILE A 193 -3.82 0.70 0.74
N HIS A 194 -3.61 0.12 -0.42
CA HIS A 194 -3.68 0.81 -1.70
C HIS A 194 -5.06 0.55 -2.31
N ALA A 195 -5.92 1.57 -2.31
CA ALA A 195 -7.24 1.53 -2.93
C ALA A 195 -7.14 2.12 -4.35
N ILE A 196 -7.57 1.36 -5.36
CA ILE A 196 -7.43 1.72 -6.77
C ILE A 196 -8.82 1.86 -7.40
N TYR A 197 -9.11 3.07 -7.88
CA TYR A 197 -10.38 3.45 -8.48
C TYR A 197 -10.21 3.63 -9.98
N SER A 198 -11.12 3.05 -10.77
CA SER A 198 -11.10 3.27 -12.22
C SER A 198 -11.60 4.66 -12.57
N LEU A 199 -10.99 5.27 -13.57
CA LEU A 199 -11.37 6.56 -14.14
C LEU A 199 -11.74 6.39 -15.61
N THR A 200 -12.79 7.07 -16.06
CA THR A 200 -13.05 7.21 -17.50
C THR A 200 -12.08 8.22 -18.09
N GLN A 201 -11.90 8.19 -19.41
CA GLN A 201 -11.04 9.15 -20.10
C GLN A 201 -11.48 10.61 -19.85
N LYS A 202 -12.79 10.88 -19.84
CA LYS A 202 -13.33 12.23 -19.56
C LYS A 202 -12.97 12.72 -18.16
N GLU A 203 -13.00 11.83 -17.17
CA GLU A 203 -12.67 12.17 -15.79
C GLU A 203 -11.17 12.35 -15.60
N MET A 204 -10.36 11.49 -16.22
CA MET A 204 -8.91 11.68 -16.27
C MET A 204 -8.55 13.05 -16.87
N HIS A 205 -9.19 13.42 -17.99
CA HIS A 205 -9.02 14.74 -18.58
C HIS A 205 -9.43 15.87 -17.62
N SER A 206 -10.54 15.72 -16.90
CA SER A 206 -11.01 16.72 -15.92
C SER A 206 -10.04 16.86 -14.73
N ILE A 207 -9.47 15.75 -14.26
CA ILE A 207 -8.42 15.73 -13.23
C ILE A 207 -7.19 16.48 -13.75
N VAL A 208 -6.68 16.14 -14.94
CA VAL A 208 -5.50 16.79 -15.53
C VAL A 208 -5.71 18.29 -15.71
N GLN A 209 -6.89 18.71 -16.17
CA GLN A 209 -7.24 20.13 -16.27
C GLN A 209 -7.21 20.83 -14.91
N THR A 210 -7.78 20.20 -13.88
CA THR A 210 -7.75 20.72 -12.51
C THR A 210 -6.31 20.83 -12.01
N MET A 211 -5.49 19.79 -12.18
CA MET A 211 -4.09 19.78 -11.78
C MET A 211 -3.28 20.90 -12.48
N ARG A 212 -3.48 21.09 -13.79
CA ARG A 212 -2.83 22.17 -14.55
C ARG A 212 -3.26 23.56 -14.07
N ALA A 213 -4.50 23.71 -13.63
CA ALA A 213 -5.03 24.96 -13.11
C ALA A 213 -4.50 25.32 -11.71
N LEU A 214 -4.04 24.34 -10.92
CA LEU A 214 -3.60 24.57 -9.54
C LEU A 214 -2.30 25.36 -9.40
N ASN A 215 -1.63 25.71 -10.51
CA ASN A 215 -0.41 26.51 -10.55
C ASN A 215 0.57 26.19 -9.39
N SER A 216 0.80 24.89 -9.13
CA SER A 216 1.74 24.40 -8.12
C SER A 216 3.14 24.98 -8.35
N SER A 217 3.90 25.18 -7.27
CA SER A 217 5.26 25.70 -7.37
C SER A 217 6.10 24.86 -8.33
N VAL A 218 6.85 25.54 -9.20
CA VAL A 218 7.72 24.97 -10.24
C VAL A 218 8.89 24.24 -9.58
N ILE A 219 8.63 23.08 -8.98
CA ILE A 219 9.70 22.13 -8.71
C ILE A 219 9.97 21.43 -10.04
N ASP A 220 11.21 21.54 -10.48
CA ASP A 220 11.71 20.79 -11.63
C ASP A 220 11.40 19.30 -11.40
N PRO A 221 10.55 18.69 -12.24
CA PRO A 221 10.18 17.30 -12.08
C PRO A 221 11.31 16.32 -12.44
N HIS A 222 12.43 16.80 -12.96
CA HIS A 222 13.51 15.95 -13.44
C HIS A 222 14.50 15.59 -12.33
N GLY A 223 14.62 14.28 -12.06
CA GLY A 223 15.72 13.70 -11.30
C GLY A 223 15.64 13.81 -9.77
N GLU A 224 14.62 14.47 -9.22
CA GLU A 224 14.40 14.49 -7.78
C GLU A 224 13.61 13.25 -7.31
N ALA A 225 13.97 12.74 -6.12
CA ALA A 225 13.17 11.74 -5.44
C ALA A 225 11.77 12.28 -5.11
N LEU A 226 10.77 11.40 -5.06
CA LEU A 226 9.43 11.74 -4.57
C LEU A 226 9.55 12.36 -3.16
N ARG A 227 9.04 13.58 -3.00
CA ARG A 227 9.03 14.33 -1.74
C ARG A 227 7.60 14.65 -1.35
N ALA A 228 7.42 15.12 -0.12
CA ALA A 228 6.14 15.66 0.30
C ALA A 228 5.74 16.82 -0.63
N GLN A 229 4.44 16.92 -0.94
CA GLN A 229 3.98 17.86 -1.96
C GLN A 229 4.27 19.32 -1.51
N PRO A 230 5.03 20.11 -2.28
CA PRO A 230 5.59 21.39 -1.83
C PRO A 230 4.55 22.47 -1.51
N ASP A 231 3.46 22.51 -2.24
CA ASP A 231 2.39 23.49 -2.03
C ASP A 231 1.57 23.15 -0.79
N ILE A 232 1.34 21.87 -0.49
CA ILE A 232 0.74 21.44 0.77
C ILE A 232 1.70 21.76 1.93
N VAL A 233 3.01 21.53 1.76
CA VAL A 233 4.01 21.93 2.77
C VAL A 233 3.95 23.44 3.04
N ARG A 234 3.83 24.26 1.99
CA ARG A 234 3.82 25.73 2.12
C ARG A 234 2.49 26.29 2.64
N GLU A 235 1.37 25.78 2.16
CA GLU A 235 0.03 26.36 2.36
C GLU A 235 -0.78 25.63 3.43
N GLY A 236 -0.37 24.42 3.81
CA GLY A 236 -1.08 23.52 4.71
C GLY A 236 -2.40 23.01 4.14
N ILE A 237 -3.18 22.34 4.99
CA ILE A 237 -4.47 21.74 4.58
C ILE A 237 -5.56 22.77 4.22
N LYS A 238 -5.35 24.04 4.59
CA LYS A 238 -6.24 25.14 4.23
C LYS A 238 -5.82 25.80 2.91
N GLY A 239 -4.75 25.33 2.28
CA GLY A 239 -4.27 25.81 0.99
C GLY A 239 -5.22 25.48 -0.15
N PRO A 240 -5.24 26.29 -1.22
CA PRO A 240 -5.96 25.96 -2.45
C PRO A 240 -5.55 24.61 -3.04
N TYR A 241 -4.26 24.25 -3.01
CA TYR A 241 -3.79 22.99 -3.57
C TYR A 241 -4.43 21.79 -2.85
N TYR A 242 -4.28 21.70 -1.52
CA TYR A 242 -4.84 20.59 -0.74
C TYR A 242 -6.36 20.46 -0.92
N ARG A 243 -7.10 21.58 -0.86
CA ARG A 243 -8.56 21.56 -1.01
C ARG A 243 -9.00 21.04 -2.38
N ALA A 244 -8.28 21.39 -3.44
CA ALA A 244 -8.60 20.89 -4.77
C ALA A 244 -8.31 19.40 -4.91
N ILE A 245 -7.19 18.94 -4.35
CA ILE A 245 -6.86 17.51 -4.31
C ILE A 245 -7.86 16.72 -3.48
N ASP A 246 -8.23 17.20 -2.30
CA ASP A 246 -9.28 16.59 -1.49
C ASP A 246 -10.60 16.55 -2.28
N ALA A 247 -11.01 17.65 -2.91
CA ALA A 247 -12.21 17.67 -3.75
C ALA A 247 -12.18 16.62 -4.88
N LEU A 248 -11.03 16.42 -5.56
CA LEU A 248 -10.86 15.36 -6.56
C LEU A 248 -11.00 13.97 -5.94
N VAL A 249 -10.42 13.73 -4.77
CA VAL A 249 -10.57 12.46 -4.02
C VAL A 249 -12.04 12.23 -3.68
N GLN A 250 -12.72 13.22 -3.10
CA GLN A 250 -14.14 13.15 -2.75
C GLN A 250 -15.04 12.90 -3.97
N GLN A 251 -14.63 13.39 -5.15
CA GLN A 251 -15.40 13.29 -6.39
C GLN A 251 -15.18 11.97 -7.15
N TYR A 252 -14.01 11.35 -7.06
CA TYR A 252 -13.66 10.22 -7.92
C TYR A 252 -13.39 8.91 -7.18
N ALA A 253 -13.10 8.96 -5.88
CA ALA A 253 -12.77 7.78 -5.08
C ALA A 253 -14.02 7.13 -4.44
N HIS A 254 -15.04 6.82 -5.25
CA HIS A 254 -16.23 6.13 -4.76
C HIS A 254 -16.05 4.62 -4.70
N ALA A 255 -16.66 3.95 -3.72
CA ALA A 255 -16.59 2.49 -3.59
C ALA A 255 -17.09 1.73 -4.82
N SER A 256 -18.13 2.23 -5.50
CA SER A 256 -18.63 1.68 -6.76
C SER A 256 -17.59 1.66 -7.90
N ARG A 257 -16.52 2.45 -7.77
CA ARG A 257 -15.41 2.55 -8.73
C ARG A 257 -14.15 1.85 -8.25
N LEU A 258 -14.14 1.35 -7.03
CA LEU A 258 -13.02 0.62 -6.48
C LEU A 258 -12.87 -0.71 -7.23
N THR A 259 -11.80 -0.83 -8.03
CA THR A 259 -11.57 -2.00 -8.88
C THR A 259 -10.52 -2.93 -8.30
N HIS A 260 -9.56 -2.39 -7.55
CA HIS A 260 -8.52 -3.17 -6.93
C HIS A 260 -8.20 -2.65 -5.54
N LEU A 261 -7.69 -3.57 -4.73
CA LEU A 261 -7.12 -3.26 -3.44
C LEU A 261 -5.83 -4.05 -3.29
N ALA A 262 -4.74 -3.40 -2.89
CA ALA A 262 -3.55 -4.08 -2.39
C ALA A 262 -3.34 -3.73 -0.92
N PHE A 263 -2.86 -4.69 -0.15
CA PHE A 263 -2.64 -4.56 1.28
C PHE A 263 -1.25 -5.04 1.61
N VAL A 264 -0.54 -4.26 2.43
CA VAL A 264 0.76 -4.62 2.97
C VAL A 264 0.72 -4.35 4.46
N ALA A 265 0.98 -5.35 5.29
CA ALA A 265 1.12 -5.12 6.71
C ALA A 265 2.20 -5.95 7.35
N GLN A 266 3.00 -5.30 8.18
CA GLN A 266 3.75 -5.93 9.24
C GLN A 266 2.75 -6.51 10.24
N THR A 267 2.61 -7.83 10.24
CA THR A 267 1.70 -8.50 11.17
C THR A 267 2.37 -8.73 12.51
N ASN A 268 3.71 -8.80 12.59
CA ASN A 268 4.43 -9.04 13.85
C ASN A 268 5.73 -8.21 13.98
N ALA A 269 6.22 -8.09 15.21
CA ALA A 269 7.49 -7.43 15.51
C ALA A 269 8.73 -8.14 14.92
N GLY A 270 8.60 -9.43 14.59
CA GLY A 270 9.66 -10.25 13.99
C GLY A 270 9.88 -10.02 12.49
N GLY A 271 9.14 -9.08 11.88
CA GLY A 271 9.30 -8.74 10.48
C GLY A 271 8.61 -9.70 9.53
N HIS A 272 7.32 -9.93 9.75
CA HIS A 272 6.43 -10.65 8.85
C HIS A 272 5.52 -9.66 8.12
N TRP A 273 5.76 -9.45 6.82
CA TRP A 273 4.94 -8.60 5.98
C TRP A 273 4.06 -9.44 5.06
N THR A 274 2.75 -9.37 5.28
CA THR A 274 1.77 -10.01 4.40
C THR A 274 1.39 -9.04 3.29
N PHE A 275 1.50 -9.51 2.05
CA PHE A 275 1.11 -8.81 0.85
C PHE A 275 -0.11 -9.53 0.24
N LEU A 276 -1.19 -8.77 0.06
CA LEU A 276 -2.41 -9.25 -0.57
C LEU A 276 -2.78 -8.31 -1.72
N LYS A 277 -3.38 -8.88 -2.76
CA LYS A 277 -3.95 -8.11 -3.86
C LYS A 277 -5.31 -8.70 -4.22
N PHE A 278 -6.31 -7.85 -4.38
CA PHE A 278 -7.67 -8.23 -4.75
C PHE A 278 -8.13 -7.45 -5.98
N ALA A 279 -8.76 -8.14 -6.92
CA ALA A 279 -9.65 -7.55 -7.91
C ALA A 279 -11.08 -7.55 -7.35
N LEU A 280 -11.78 -6.44 -7.51
CA LEU A 280 -13.12 -6.23 -6.97
C LEU A 280 -14.12 -6.13 -8.12
N THR A 281 -15.26 -6.79 -7.95
CA THR A 281 -16.39 -6.70 -8.88
C THR A 281 -17.68 -6.76 -8.08
N GLY A 282 -18.31 -5.60 -7.88
CA GLY A 282 -19.43 -5.46 -6.96
C GLY A 282 -19.01 -5.79 -5.52
N LYS A 283 -19.71 -6.72 -4.86
CA LYS A 283 -19.41 -7.20 -3.49
C LYS A 283 -18.55 -8.47 -3.47
N LYS A 284 -17.85 -8.77 -4.56
CA LYS A 284 -16.97 -9.92 -4.68
C LYS A 284 -15.53 -9.45 -4.76
N ALA A 285 -14.66 -10.15 -4.04
CA ALA A 285 -13.22 -9.99 -4.14
C ALA A 285 -12.62 -11.29 -4.65
N LYS A 286 -11.79 -11.19 -5.68
CA LYS A 286 -10.97 -12.27 -6.19
C LYS A 286 -9.52 -11.96 -5.85
N ALA A 287 -8.85 -12.85 -5.14
CA ALA A 287 -7.42 -12.70 -4.91
C ALA A 287 -6.70 -12.70 -6.26
N LEU A 288 -5.77 -11.77 -6.42
CA LEU A 288 -4.93 -11.67 -7.59
C LEU A 288 -3.55 -12.20 -7.25
N PRO A 289 -2.92 -12.87 -8.20
CA PRO A 289 -1.57 -13.31 -8.01
C PRO A 289 -0.59 -12.14 -7.86
N ILE A 290 0.39 -12.32 -6.99
CA ILE A 290 1.54 -11.47 -6.80
C ILE A 290 2.73 -12.22 -7.40
N ALA A 291 3.44 -11.57 -8.32
CA ALA A 291 4.65 -12.13 -8.89
C ALA A 291 5.75 -12.17 -7.83
N GLU A 292 6.36 -13.33 -7.68
CA GLU A 292 7.56 -13.52 -6.86
C GLU A 292 8.77 -13.57 -7.80
N SER A 293 9.80 -12.77 -7.51
CA SER A 293 10.98 -12.75 -8.39
C SER A 293 11.70 -14.08 -8.35
N GLY A 294 12.01 -14.60 -9.55
CA GLY A 294 12.66 -15.90 -9.70
C GLY A 294 11.69 -17.08 -9.62
N SER A 295 10.40 -16.84 -9.40
CA SER A 295 9.37 -17.86 -9.44
C SER A 295 8.47 -17.67 -10.66
N GLU A 296 8.21 -18.76 -11.38
CA GLU A 296 7.14 -18.79 -12.38
C GLU A 296 5.76 -18.98 -11.71
N HIS A 297 5.74 -19.28 -10.41
CA HIS A 297 4.51 -19.48 -9.66
C HIS A 297 3.97 -18.15 -9.14
N LEU A 298 2.67 -18.01 -9.31
CA LEU A 298 1.90 -16.85 -8.95
C LEU A 298 1.15 -17.15 -7.65
N GLN A 299 1.42 -16.39 -6.58
CA GLN A 299 0.78 -16.61 -5.27
C GLN A 299 -0.31 -15.58 -5.00
N GLU A 300 -1.46 -16.02 -4.50
CA GLU A 300 -2.56 -15.11 -4.08
C GLU A 300 -2.22 -14.30 -2.82
N LYS A 301 -1.23 -14.78 -2.05
CA LYS A 301 -0.68 -14.16 -0.84
C LYS A 301 0.83 -14.32 -0.89
N LEU A 302 1.56 -13.22 -0.78
CA LEU A 302 3.02 -13.25 -0.62
C LEU A 302 3.35 -12.83 0.81
N VAL A 303 4.28 -13.53 1.44
CA VAL A 303 4.73 -13.24 2.80
C VAL A 303 6.23 -13.03 2.79
N GLN A 304 6.67 -11.84 3.19
CA GLN A 304 8.08 -11.57 3.41
C GLN A 304 8.42 -11.75 4.89
N ARG A 305 9.44 -12.56 5.19
CA ARG A 305 9.94 -12.79 6.57
C ARG A 305 11.38 -12.27 6.68
N ILE A 306 11.70 -11.55 7.75
CA ILE A 306 13.09 -11.31 8.15
C ILE A 306 13.53 -12.47 9.04
N THR A 307 14.49 -13.28 8.57
CA THR A 307 15.12 -14.30 9.40
C THR A 307 16.21 -13.65 10.26
N LEU A 308 16.09 -13.81 11.58
CA LEU A 308 17.06 -13.30 12.56
C LEU A 308 18.42 -14.02 12.51
N SER A 309 18.58 -15.04 11.64
CA SER A 309 19.80 -15.85 11.52
C SER A 309 20.98 -15.11 10.87
N GLY A 310 20.77 -13.88 10.39
CA GLY A 310 21.85 -12.99 9.94
C GLY A 310 21.77 -11.65 10.66
N PHE A 311 22.49 -11.52 11.78
CA PHE A 311 22.71 -10.23 12.47
C PHE A 311 23.59 -9.25 11.64
N SER A 312 23.63 -9.37 10.31
CA SER A 312 24.25 -8.42 9.41
C SER A 312 23.23 -7.36 8.98
N GLY A 313 22.90 -6.48 9.92
CA GLY A 313 22.20 -5.22 9.67
C GLY A 313 20.73 -5.33 9.27
N LEU A 314 19.85 -4.84 10.14
CA LEU A 314 18.46 -4.43 9.85
C LEU A 314 18.36 -3.28 8.80
N GLY A 315 19.34 -3.15 7.90
CA GLY A 315 19.59 -1.94 7.12
C GLY A 315 18.74 -1.78 5.87
N THR A 316 18.26 -2.86 5.27
CA THR A 316 17.47 -2.79 4.03
C THR A 316 16.62 -4.04 3.87
N PRO A 317 15.28 -3.98 3.80
CA PRO A 317 14.58 -4.89 2.90
C PRO A 317 15.19 -4.65 1.52
N SER A 318 16.07 -5.54 1.07
CA SER A 318 16.60 -5.42 -0.28
C SER A 318 15.41 -5.50 -1.24
N PRO A 319 15.32 -4.60 -2.24
CA PRO A 319 14.39 -4.79 -3.34
C PRO A 319 14.56 -6.21 -3.85
N ILE A 320 13.44 -6.90 -3.98
CA ILE A 320 13.34 -8.21 -4.61
C ILE A 320 14.19 -8.16 -5.90
N GLY A 321 15.32 -8.88 -5.93
CA GLY A 321 16.31 -8.81 -7.03
C GLY A 321 17.79 -8.77 -6.62
N ALA A 322 18.13 -8.57 -5.34
CA ALA A 322 19.49 -8.81 -4.85
C ALA A 322 19.69 -10.32 -4.59
N ARG A 323 20.57 -10.98 -5.37
CA ARG A 323 20.89 -12.42 -5.29
C ARG A 323 21.36 -12.83 -3.87
N GLY A 324 21.20 -14.07 -3.37
CA GLY A 324 20.61 -15.29 -3.96
C GLY A 324 20.12 -16.33 -2.92
N ASP A 325 19.88 -15.96 -1.66
CA ASP A 325 19.75 -16.96 -0.59
C ASP A 325 18.51 -16.81 0.34
N ASN A 326 17.61 -15.85 0.10
CA ASN A 326 16.55 -15.50 1.07
C ASN A 326 15.11 -15.49 0.53
N ILE A 327 14.80 -16.37 -0.41
CA ILE A 327 13.41 -16.62 -0.81
C ILE A 327 13.05 -18.05 -0.43
N TYR A 328 12.34 -18.21 0.69
CA TYR A 328 11.66 -19.47 0.98
C TYR A 328 10.36 -19.46 0.21
N GLU A 329 10.33 -20.22 -0.88
CA GLU A 329 9.06 -20.64 -1.44
C GLU A 329 8.31 -21.42 -0.36
N ALA A 330 7.05 -21.06 -0.11
CA ALA A 330 6.12 -21.98 0.53
C ALA A 330 5.85 -23.13 -0.46
N ARG A 331 6.76 -24.11 -0.55
CA ARG A 331 6.59 -25.31 -1.39
C ARG A 331 6.38 -26.57 -0.57
N ASP A 332 5.56 -27.42 -1.18
CA ASP A 332 5.11 -28.75 -0.82
C ASP A 332 6.09 -29.62 -0.03
N ALA A 333 5.52 -30.35 0.94
CA ALA A 333 6.17 -31.22 1.90
C ALA A 333 6.75 -32.53 1.32
N LYS A 334 7.29 -32.56 0.09
CA LYS A 334 7.65 -33.84 -0.55
C LYS A 334 9.12 -34.19 -0.79
N ASP A 335 10.07 -33.25 -0.70
CA ASP A 335 11.45 -33.53 -1.14
C ASP A 335 12.54 -33.46 -0.06
N ARG A 336 12.24 -33.84 1.18
CA ARG A 336 13.31 -34.13 2.16
C ARG A 336 13.18 -35.55 2.69
N PHE A 337 13.59 -36.53 1.89
CA PHE A 337 14.23 -37.79 2.31
C PHE A 337 14.65 -38.61 1.09
N GLU A 338 15.48 -38.05 0.21
CA GLU A 338 16.26 -38.87 -0.74
C GLU A 338 17.66 -38.26 -0.93
N LYS A 339 18.52 -38.45 0.07
CA LYS A 339 19.82 -39.11 -0.11
C LYS A 339 20.59 -39.20 1.19
N ALA A 340 21.18 -40.38 1.34
CA ALA A 340 22.20 -40.79 2.29
C ALA A 340 23.39 -39.81 2.40
#